data_AF-A0A0C2YGJ3-F1
#
_entry.id   AF-A0A0C2YGJ3-F1
#
_cell.length_a   1.000
_cell.length_b   1.000
_cell.length_c   1.000
_cell.angle_alpha   90.00
_cell.angle_beta   90.00
_cell.angle_gamma   90.00
#
_symmetry.space_group_name_H-M   'P 1'
#
loop_
_entity.id
_entity.type
_entity.pdbx_description
1 polymer ?
#
loop_
_entity_poly.entity_id
_entity_poly.type
_entity_poly.pdbx_seq_one_letter_code
_entity_poly.pdbx_strand_id
1 'polypeptide(L)'
;MGSAPESLPVIPQDVHAPIETSKAASGHPNPSNWSYPPFPYPSLPATPPTPQITTPPDPTTSSAPNSYFAQASAQLISSMNARWTQSEVLARKRVADSYLERQPIKKPRKPRTCGKCGQASCPGKQMVSRCTNPCRDCGKVECRGRNTKFPTRPCFARDD
;
A
#
# COMPACT_ATOMS: atom_id res chain seq x y z
N MET A 1 18.61 32.22 -49.85
CA MET A 1 17.52 32.78 -49.03
C MET A 1 16.31 31.89 -49.21
N GLY A 2 16.07 30.96 -48.30
CA GLY A 2 14.96 30.01 -48.38
C GLY A 2 14.64 29.52 -46.99
N SER A 3 13.66 30.16 -46.35
CA SER A 3 13.14 29.76 -45.04
C SER A 3 11.87 28.95 -45.26
N ALA A 4 11.88 27.69 -44.85
CA ALA A 4 10.70 26.84 -44.79
C ALA A 4 9.98 27.06 -43.44
N PRO A 5 8.64 27.12 -43.39
CA PRO A 5 7.91 27.22 -42.13
C PRO A 5 7.76 25.84 -41.47
N GLU A 6 8.06 25.83 -40.18
CA GLU A 6 7.97 24.73 -39.23
C GLU A 6 6.50 24.44 -38.89
N SER A 7 6.02 23.25 -39.24
CA SER A 7 4.66 22.79 -38.97
C SER A 7 4.60 22.13 -37.58
N LEU A 8 3.85 22.75 -36.67
CA LEU A 8 3.61 22.23 -35.33
C LEU A 8 2.66 21.01 -35.34
N PRO A 9 2.88 20.00 -34.47
CA PRO A 9 2.01 18.85 -34.37
C PRO A 9 0.70 19.17 -33.63
N VAL A 10 -0.41 18.72 -34.23
CA VAL A 10 -1.77 18.76 -33.67
C VAL A 10 -1.87 17.75 -32.53
N ILE A 11 -2.18 18.21 -31.32
CA ILE A 11 -2.44 17.36 -30.15
C ILE A 11 -3.91 16.89 -30.20
N PRO A 12 -4.20 15.57 -30.13
CA PRO A 12 -5.58 15.08 -30.09
C PRO A 12 -6.24 15.42 -28.75
N GLN A 13 -7.45 15.97 -28.83
CA GLN A 13 -8.31 16.22 -27.66
C GLN A 13 -9.01 14.91 -27.27
N ASP A 14 -8.64 14.37 -26.11
CA ASP A 14 -9.30 13.23 -25.49
C ASP A 14 -10.71 13.61 -25.01
N VAL A 15 -11.71 13.00 -25.64
CA VAL A 15 -13.13 13.08 -25.28
C VAL A 15 -13.39 12.23 -24.04
N HIS A 16 -13.57 12.90 -22.90
CA HIS A 16 -14.03 12.27 -21.66
C HIS A 16 -15.52 11.90 -21.78
N ALA A 17 -15.79 10.59 -21.91
CA ALA A 17 -17.14 10.04 -21.72
C ALA A 17 -17.49 9.94 -20.22
N PRO A 18 -18.75 10.19 -19.82
CA PRO A 18 -19.19 10.03 -18.44
C PRO A 18 -19.35 8.54 -18.08
N ILE A 19 -18.66 8.11 -17.02
CA ILE A 19 -18.81 6.77 -16.44
C ILE A 19 -20.04 6.77 -15.55
N GLU A 20 -21.13 6.13 -16.02
CA GLU A 20 -22.29 5.81 -15.19
C GLU A 20 -21.89 4.86 -14.06
N THR A 21 -22.04 5.34 -12.84
CA THR A 21 -21.78 4.60 -11.61
C THR A 21 -23.02 3.76 -11.29
N SER A 22 -23.00 2.50 -11.71
CA SER A 22 -24.00 1.51 -11.32
C SER A 22 -23.81 1.09 -9.87
N LYS A 23 -24.87 1.30 -9.09
CA LYS A 23 -25.01 1.04 -7.66
C LYS A 23 -25.09 -0.47 -7.41
N ALA A 24 -23.95 -1.13 -7.22
CA ALA A 24 -23.89 -2.54 -6.82
C ALA A 24 -24.00 -2.65 -5.28
N ALA A 25 -25.06 -3.31 -4.82
CA ALA A 25 -25.28 -3.67 -3.43
C ALA A 25 -24.16 -4.60 -2.92
N SER A 26 -23.29 -4.08 -2.05
CA SER A 26 -22.27 -4.84 -1.34
C SER A 26 -22.86 -5.50 -0.10
N GLY A 27 -23.30 -6.75 -0.24
CA GLY A 27 -23.47 -7.66 0.89
C GLY A 27 -22.10 -7.95 1.50
N HIS A 28 -21.74 -7.21 2.54
CA HIS A 28 -20.54 -7.46 3.32
C HIS A 28 -20.70 -8.76 4.12
N PRO A 29 -19.78 -9.74 3.98
CA PRO A 29 -19.73 -10.85 4.91
C PRO A 29 -19.32 -10.33 6.29
N ASN A 30 -20.13 -10.66 7.29
CA ASN A 30 -19.93 -10.39 8.70
C ASN A 30 -18.55 -10.92 9.17
N PRO A 31 -17.61 -10.07 9.63
CA PRO A 31 -16.27 -10.51 10.03
C PRO A 31 -16.16 -11.09 11.45
N SER A 32 -17.27 -11.38 12.13
CA SER A 32 -17.29 -11.58 13.59
C SER A 32 -16.91 -12.98 14.12
N ASN A 33 -16.12 -13.80 13.40
CA ASN A 33 -15.75 -15.12 13.93
C ASN A 33 -14.30 -15.52 13.63
N TRP A 34 -13.35 -14.68 14.00
CA TRP A 34 -11.95 -15.07 14.11
C TRP A 34 -11.61 -15.23 15.59
N SER A 35 -11.80 -16.45 16.10
CA SER A 35 -11.21 -16.87 17.38
C SER A 35 -9.70 -16.90 17.20
N TYR A 36 -9.03 -15.82 17.61
CA TYR A 36 -7.58 -15.78 17.65
C TYR A 36 -7.07 -16.70 18.76
N PRO A 37 -6.04 -17.52 18.50
CA PRO A 37 -5.36 -18.25 19.56
C PRO A 37 -4.68 -17.26 20.53
N PRO A 38 -4.56 -17.59 21.83
CA PRO A 38 -3.89 -16.74 22.79
C PRO A 38 -2.40 -16.63 22.41
N PHE A 39 -1.97 -15.43 22.02
CA PHE A 39 -0.55 -15.15 21.83
C PHE A 39 0.13 -15.09 23.20
N PRO A 40 1.26 -15.80 23.42
CA PRO A 40 2.06 -15.63 24.61
C PRO A 40 2.69 -14.25 24.58
N TYR A 41 2.33 -13.40 25.54
CA TYR A 41 2.93 -12.08 25.70
C TYR A 41 4.40 -12.24 26.13
N PRO A 42 5.35 -11.63 25.41
CA PRO A 42 6.72 -11.53 25.89
C PRO A 42 6.78 -10.59 27.10
N SER A 43 7.36 -11.09 28.19
CA SER A 43 7.57 -10.35 29.43
C SER A 43 8.38 -9.09 29.17
N LEU A 44 7.84 -7.93 29.56
CA LEU A 44 8.52 -6.64 29.48
C LEU A 44 9.79 -6.65 30.36
N PRO A 45 10.92 -6.09 29.88
CA PRO A 45 12.12 -5.93 30.69
C PRO A 45 11.91 -4.91 31.81
N ALA A 46 12.55 -5.19 32.94
CA ALA A 46 12.50 -4.38 34.15
C ALA A 46 12.91 -2.92 33.89
N THR A 47 12.14 -2.00 34.46
CA THR A 47 12.38 -0.56 34.42
C THR A 47 13.75 -0.20 35.00
N PRO A 48 14.54 0.68 34.34
CA PRO A 48 15.80 1.15 34.88
C PRO A 48 15.60 1.98 36.16
N PRO A 49 16.58 1.98 37.08
CA PRO A 49 16.51 2.74 38.32
C PRO A 49 16.47 4.24 38.04
N THR A 50 15.53 4.92 38.71
CA THR A 50 15.36 6.36 38.71
C THR A 50 16.63 7.05 39.18
N PRO A 51 17.24 7.98 38.41
CA PRO A 51 18.38 8.76 38.88
C PRO A 51 17.95 9.66 40.04
N GLN A 52 18.72 9.66 41.12
CA GLN A 52 18.48 10.52 42.27
C GLN A 52 18.70 11.99 41.89
N ILE A 53 17.69 12.80 42.20
CA ILE A 53 17.66 14.23 41.96
C ILE A 53 18.52 14.90 43.03
N THR A 54 19.71 15.36 42.65
CA THR A 54 20.50 16.28 43.46
C THR A 54 19.88 17.67 43.32
N THR A 55 19.33 18.18 44.42
CA THR A 55 18.75 19.52 44.51
C THR A 55 19.84 20.59 44.28
N PRO A 56 19.67 21.52 43.33
CA PRO A 56 20.61 22.63 43.16
C PRO A 56 20.50 23.62 44.33
N PRO A 57 21.62 24.22 44.78
CA PRO A 57 21.61 25.28 45.78
C PRO A 57 20.96 26.57 45.24
N ASP A 58 20.19 27.22 46.11
CA ASP A 58 19.51 28.50 45.87
C ASP A 58 20.48 29.61 45.45
N PRO A 59 20.30 30.26 44.28
CA PRO A 59 21.01 31.49 43.95
C PRO A 59 20.23 32.70 44.49
N THR A 60 20.45 33.07 45.76
CA THR A 60 19.96 34.34 46.31
C THR A 60 20.91 35.49 45.93
N THR A 61 20.97 35.85 44.64
CA THR A 61 21.63 37.09 44.21
C THR A 61 20.75 37.82 43.21
N SER A 62 20.01 38.81 43.72
CA SER A 62 19.20 39.75 42.95
C SER A 62 20.11 40.76 42.24
N SER A 63 20.80 40.32 41.18
CA SER A 63 21.42 41.20 40.20
C SER A 63 20.50 41.31 38.99
N ALA A 64 19.97 42.51 38.73
CA ALA A 64 19.11 42.78 37.59
C ALA A 64 19.78 42.25 36.30
N PRO A 65 19.08 41.43 35.50
CA PRO A 65 19.68 40.82 34.31
C PRO A 65 20.08 41.90 33.32
N ASN A 66 21.34 41.86 32.89
CA ASN A 66 21.89 42.75 31.89
C ASN A 66 21.05 42.63 30.60
N SER A 67 20.37 43.69 30.20
CA SER A 67 19.39 43.70 29.10
C SER A 67 19.96 43.19 27.77
N TYR A 68 21.27 43.34 27.57
CA TYR A 68 22.00 42.83 26.41
C TYR A 68 22.00 41.29 26.33
N PHE A 69 22.18 40.60 27.47
CA PHE A 69 22.20 39.14 27.49
C PHE A 69 20.83 38.54 27.19
N ALA A 70 19.77 39.15 27.71
CA ALA A 70 18.40 38.77 27.40
C ALA A 70 18.11 38.87 25.88
N GLN A 71 18.56 39.94 25.23
CA GLN A 71 18.40 40.11 23.78
C GLN A 71 19.19 39.06 22.98
N ALA A 72 20.44 38.78 23.35
CA ALA A 72 21.25 37.77 22.68
C ALA A 72 20.64 36.36 22.79
N SER A 73 20.15 35.98 23.98
CA SER A 73 19.47 34.69 24.17
C SER A 73 18.18 34.57 23.36
N ALA A 74 17.38 35.64 23.25
CA ALA A 74 16.14 35.64 22.47
C ALA A 74 16.39 35.43 20.96
N GLN A 75 17.47 36.02 20.43
CA GLN A 75 17.86 35.81 19.03
C GLN A 75 18.27 34.36 18.76
N LEU A 76 19.05 33.75 19.66
CA LEU A 76 19.45 32.35 19.55
C LEU A 76 18.22 31.42 19.58
N ILE A 77 17.33 31.60 20.55
CA ILE A 77 16.08 30.82 20.67
C ILE A 77 15.24 30.96 19.40
N SER A 78 15.12 32.17 18.87
CA SER A 78 14.38 32.42 17.62
C SER A 78 15.01 31.67 16.44
N SER A 79 16.34 31.67 16.34
CA SER A 79 17.06 30.94 15.28
C SER A 79 16.90 29.42 15.40
N MET A 80 16.86 28.89 16.63
CA MET A 80 16.65 27.47 16.87
C MET A 80 15.22 27.06 16.53
N ASN A 81 14.23 27.87 16.93
CA ASN A 81 12.83 27.63 16.61
C ASN A 81 12.58 27.66 15.09
N ALA A 82 13.22 28.58 14.37
CA ALA A 82 13.13 28.63 12.90
C ALA A 82 13.74 27.38 12.23
N ARG A 83 14.83 26.82 12.78
CA ARG A 83 15.40 25.57 12.27
C ARG A 83 14.50 24.37 12.57
N TRP A 84 13.89 24.33 13.75
CA TRP A 84 12.96 23.26 14.13
C TRP A 84 11.75 23.20 13.19
N THR A 85 11.10 24.34 12.93
CA THR A 85 9.93 24.40 12.04
C THR A 85 10.26 23.95 10.62
N GLN A 86 11.43 24.31 10.09
CA GLN A 86 11.90 23.81 8.79
C GLN A 86 12.08 22.30 8.77
N SER A 87 12.66 21.73 9.83
CA SER A 87 12.86 20.28 9.96
C SER A 87 11.52 19.53 9.99
N GLU A 88 10.52 20.09 10.67
CA GLU A 88 9.19 19.51 10.76
C GLU A 88 8.46 19.52 9.42
N VAL A 89 8.53 20.65 8.69
CA VAL A 89 7.95 20.75 7.35
C VAL A 89 8.58 19.72 6.40
N LEU A 90 9.90 19.56 6.43
CA LEU A 90 10.60 18.55 5.63
C LEU A 90 10.23 17.12 6.03
N ALA A 91 10.09 16.85 7.34
CA ALA A 91 9.67 15.54 7.82
C ALA A 91 8.25 15.19 7.34
N ARG A 92 7.30 16.12 7.48
CA ARG A 92 5.92 15.94 6.98
C ARG A 92 5.89 15.71 5.47
N LYS A 93 6.71 16.46 4.70
CA LYS A 93 6.82 16.28 3.26
C LYS A 93 7.32 14.87 2.88
N ARG A 94 8.40 14.39 3.51
CA ARG A 94 8.94 13.03 3.25
C ARG A 94 7.90 11.95 3.55
N VAL A 95 7.14 12.11 4.63
CA VAL A 95 6.06 11.17 4.97
C VAL A 95 4.96 11.22 3.90
N ALA A 96 4.51 12.39 3.48
CA ALA A 96 3.50 12.55 2.44
C ALA A 96 3.95 11.93 1.09
N ASP A 97 5.18 12.20 0.68
CA ASP A 97 5.76 11.66 -0.56
C ASP A 97 5.83 10.12 -0.48
N SER A 98 6.19 9.56 0.68
CA SER A 98 6.21 8.11 0.88
C SER A 98 4.83 7.46 0.76
N TYR A 99 3.74 8.16 1.10
CA TYR A 99 2.38 7.64 0.93
C TYR A 99 1.97 7.62 -0.54
N LEU A 100 2.41 8.60 -1.34
CA LEU A 100 2.12 8.66 -2.77
C LEU A 100 2.86 7.56 -3.52
N GLU A 101 4.15 7.35 -3.23
CA GLU A 101 4.96 6.30 -3.86
C GLU A 101 4.52 4.89 -3.44
N ARG A 102 4.05 4.73 -2.20
CA ARG A 102 3.61 3.43 -1.66
C ARG A 102 2.16 3.10 -1.95
N GLN A 103 1.43 3.93 -2.72
CA GLN A 103 0.11 3.52 -3.21
C GLN A 103 0.29 2.18 -3.95
N PRO A 104 -0.29 1.07 -3.44
CA PRO A 104 -0.10 -0.22 -4.07
C PRO A 104 -0.70 -0.14 -5.47
N ILE A 105 0.14 -0.18 -6.50
CA ILE A 105 -0.33 -0.26 -7.88
C ILE A 105 -1.19 -1.50 -7.96
N LYS A 106 -2.52 -1.31 -8.04
CA LYS A 106 -3.50 -2.39 -8.13
C LYS A 106 -3.35 -3.01 -9.51
N LYS A 107 -2.40 -3.93 -9.66
CA LYS A 107 -2.23 -4.71 -10.88
C LYS A 107 -3.56 -5.40 -11.18
N PRO A 108 -4.12 -5.25 -12.40
CA PRO A 108 -5.37 -5.92 -12.74
C PRO A 108 -5.20 -7.43 -12.58
N ARG A 109 -6.16 -8.07 -11.90
CA ARG A 109 -6.14 -9.52 -11.70
C ARG A 109 -6.31 -10.20 -13.06
N LYS A 110 -5.45 -11.19 -13.37
CA LYS A 110 -5.56 -11.98 -14.60
C LYS A 110 -6.94 -12.68 -14.64
N PRO A 111 -7.68 -12.61 -15.77
CA PRO A 111 -8.98 -13.27 -15.86
C PRO A 111 -8.82 -14.79 -15.68
N ARG A 112 -9.71 -15.39 -14.89
CA ARG A 112 -9.74 -16.85 -14.72
C ARG A 112 -10.16 -17.52 -16.03
N THR A 113 -9.55 -18.65 -16.34
CA THR A 113 -9.91 -19.51 -17.46
C THR A 113 -10.41 -20.86 -16.95
N CYS A 114 -11.19 -21.58 -17.77
CA CYS A 114 -11.66 -22.93 -17.41
C CYS A 114 -10.48 -23.88 -17.19
N GLY A 115 -10.46 -24.59 -16.05
CA GLY A 115 -9.39 -25.53 -15.70
C GLY A 115 -9.28 -26.76 -16.60
N LYS A 116 -10.30 -27.04 -17.45
CA LYS A 116 -10.34 -28.18 -18.36
C LYS A 116 -9.94 -27.82 -19.80
N CYS A 117 -10.56 -26.80 -20.39
CA CYS A 117 -10.33 -26.41 -21.78
C CYS A 117 -9.49 -25.13 -21.94
N GLY A 118 -9.26 -24.36 -20.88
CA GLY A 118 -8.44 -23.14 -20.90
C GLY A 118 -9.09 -21.90 -21.50
N GLN A 119 -10.35 -21.96 -21.92
CA GLN A 119 -11.07 -20.84 -22.52
C GLN A 119 -11.61 -19.86 -21.46
N ALA A 120 -11.56 -18.56 -21.76
CA ALA A 120 -11.99 -17.49 -20.84
C ALA A 120 -13.52 -17.32 -20.78
N SER A 121 -14.21 -17.57 -21.89
CA SER A 121 -15.67 -17.50 -22.04
C SER A 121 -16.39 -18.82 -21.74
N CYS A 122 -15.65 -19.88 -21.35
CA CYS A 122 -16.26 -21.18 -21.13
C CYS A 122 -17.10 -21.18 -19.83
N PRO A 123 -18.33 -21.73 -19.85
CA PRO A 123 -19.16 -21.89 -18.63
C PRO A 123 -18.45 -22.73 -17.56
N GLY A 124 -17.51 -23.58 -17.98
CA GLY A 124 -16.59 -24.34 -17.13
C GLY A 124 -15.65 -23.51 -16.25
N LYS A 125 -15.60 -22.18 -16.41
CA LYS A 125 -14.81 -21.26 -15.56
C LYS A 125 -15.31 -21.24 -14.11
N GLN A 126 -16.60 -21.45 -13.89
CA GLN A 126 -17.18 -21.55 -12.54
C GLN A 126 -17.08 -22.97 -11.98
N MET A 127 -17.41 -23.98 -12.80
CA MET A 127 -17.42 -25.38 -12.39
C MET A 127 -17.09 -26.29 -13.57
N VAL A 128 -16.09 -27.17 -13.42
CA VAL A 128 -15.58 -27.99 -14.54
C VAL A 128 -16.64 -28.92 -15.12
N SER A 129 -17.58 -29.41 -14.31
CA SER A 129 -18.69 -30.25 -14.78
C SER A 129 -19.63 -29.55 -15.77
N ARG A 130 -19.64 -28.20 -15.82
CA ARG A 130 -20.39 -27.42 -16.82
C ARG A 130 -19.61 -27.23 -18.14
N CYS A 131 -18.37 -27.72 -18.23
CA CYS A 131 -17.56 -27.60 -19.41
C CYS A 131 -17.86 -28.73 -20.40
N THR A 132 -18.48 -28.41 -21.53
CA THR A 132 -18.74 -29.35 -22.64
C THR A 132 -17.55 -29.51 -23.59
N ASN A 133 -16.58 -28.60 -23.55
CA ASN A 133 -15.42 -28.63 -24.43
C ASN A 133 -14.46 -29.79 -24.07
N PRO A 134 -13.72 -30.33 -25.06
CA PRO A 134 -12.67 -31.31 -24.81
C PRO A 134 -11.56 -30.72 -23.94
N CYS A 135 -10.90 -31.57 -23.15
CA CYS A 135 -9.76 -31.15 -22.36
C CYS A 135 -8.60 -30.71 -23.25
N ARG A 136 -7.92 -29.63 -22.86
CA ARG A 136 -6.75 -29.11 -23.57
C ARG A 136 -5.57 -30.10 -23.61
N ASP A 137 -5.46 -30.98 -22.61
CA ASP A 137 -4.31 -31.89 -22.49
C ASP A 137 -4.59 -33.26 -23.09
N CYS A 138 -5.70 -33.90 -22.72
CA CYS A 138 -6.01 -35.27 -23.14
C CYS A 138 -7.11 -35.37 -24.21
N GLY A 139 -7.75 -34.26 -24.60
CA GLY A 139 -8.84 -34.26 -25.58
C GLY A 139 -10.17 -34.87 -25.11
N LYS A 140 -10.21 -35.54 -23.94
CA LYS A 140 -11.43 -36.20 -23.45
C LYS A 140 -12.46 -35.19 -22.93
N VAL A 141 -13.74 -35.42 -23.24
CA VAL A 141 -14.87 -34.62 -22.75
C VAL A 141 -15.20 -34.97 -21.29
N GLU A 142 -14.92 -36.17 -20.81
CA GLU A 142 -15.16 -36.55 -19.41
C GLU A 142 -13.96 -36.28 -18.48
N CYS A 143 -13.03 -35.42 -18.93
CA CYS A 143 -11.86 -35.09 -18.13
C CYS A 143 -12.19 -34.16 -16.94
N ARG A 144 -11.62 -34.47 -15.78
CA ARG A 144 -11.65 -33.65 -14.55
C ARG A 144 -10.92 -32.29 -14.67
N GLY A 145 -10.09 -32.12 -15.69
CA GLY A 145 -9.28 -30.92 -15.94
C GLY A 145 -7.90 -30.93 -15.25
N ARG A 146 -7.11 -29.87 -15.47
CA ARG A 146 -5.75 -29.72 -14.91
C ARG A 146 -5.77 -29.59 -13.39
N ASN A 147 -4.69 -30.06 -12.74
CA ASN A 147 -4.49 -29.86 -11.32
C ASN A 147 -4.05 -28.42 -11.05
N THR A 148 -4.86 -27.63 -10.33
CA THR A 148 -4.49 -26.27 -9.91
C THR A 148 -3.27 -26.24 -9.00
N LYS A 149 -3.01 -27.32 -8.25
CA LYS A 149 -1.81 -27.48 -7.43
C LYS A 149 -0.55 -27.75 -8.25
N PHE A 150 -0.69 -28.36 -9.44
CA PHE A 150 0.42 -28.75 -10.32
C PHE A 150 0.10 -28.44 -11.79
N PRO A 151 0.16 -27.16 -12.22
CA PRO A 151 -0.27 -26.73 -13.56
C PRO A 151 0.63 -27.25 -14.70
N THR A 152 1.83 -27.71 -14.36
CA THR A 152 2.79 -28.34 -15.28
C THR A 152 2.49 -29.81 -15.53
N ARG A 153 1.77 -30.47 -14.62
CA ARG A 153 1.40 -31.88 -14.80
C ARG A 153 0.17 -31.97 -15.71
N PRO A 154 0.17 -32.92 -16.66
CA PRO A 154 -0.98 -33.15 -17.51
C PRO A 154 -2.15 -33.74 -16.69
N CYS A 155 -3.37 -33.56 -17.20
CA CYS A 155 -4.59 -33.96 -16.48
C CYS A 155 -4.70 -35.45 -16.11
N PHE A 156 -4.06 -36.35 -16.85
CA PHE A 156 -4.10 -37.80 -16.60
C PHE A 156 -3.22 -38.26 -15.43
N ALA A 157 -2.29 -37.42 -14.95
CA ALA A 157 -1.44 -37.75 -13.80
C ALA A 157 -2.17 -37.60 -12.44
N ARG A 158 -3.51 -37.59 -12.45
CA ARG A 158 -4.38 -37.52 -11.26
C ARG A 158 -5.22 -38.79 -11.07
N ASP A 159 -5.11 -39.74 -11.99
CA ASP A 159 -5.89 -40.98 -11.99
C ASP A 159 -5.19 -42.12 -11.20
N ASP A 160 -4.05 -41.83 -10.56
CA ASP A 160 -3.43 -42.61 -9.47
C ASP A 160 -3.91 -42.13 -8.10
#